data_AF-A0A495Z0T6-F1
#
_entry.id   AF-A0A495Z0T6-F1
#
_cell.length_a   1.000
_cell.length_b   1.000
_cell.length_c   1.000
_cell.angle_alpha   90.00
_cell.angle_beta   90.00
_cell.angle_gamma   90.00
#
_symmetry.space_group_name_H-M   'P 1'
#
loop_
_entity.id
_entity.type
_entity.pdbx_description
1 polymer ?
#
loop_
_entity_poly.entity_id
_entity_poly.type
_entity_poly.pdbx_seq_one_letter_code
_entity_poly.pdbx_strand_id
1 'polypeptide(L)'
;MIDSSSTRLSNRRERTFSVSILAQLGSQNLRFIAVMSVFLAAIFIASCGDEGDITEDTTGMTDVLQPTTTPETQTPAQPEDPAVIEVPPVVEEPGVSFKDDIQPILAERCATPQCHVAGHFTGLDLSKYDTFKKGGNGGAAFAAGNGEGSFVVKRIDGGGMPPGGPPLDADQIQLFIDWIDEGAENN
;
A
#
# COMPACT_ATOMS: atom_id res chain seq x y z
N MET A 1 11.02 -44.41 -49.91
CA MET A 1 11.97 -44.88 -48.88
C MET A 1 12.57 -43.64 -48.24
N ILE A 2 12.11 -43.28 -47.04
CA ILE A 2 12.59 -42.10 -46.28
C ILE A 2 13.31 -42.64 -45.04
N ASP A 3 14.53 -42.16 -44.88
CA ASP A 3 15.58 -42.63 -43.98
C ASP A 3 15.20 -42.49 -42.49
N SER A 4 15.15 -43.62 -41.77
CA SER A 4 14.83 -43.70 -40.33
C SER A 4 16.03 -43.43 -39.40
N SER A 5 17.16 -42.97 -39.95
CA SER A 5 18.40 -42.79 -39.19
C SER A 5 18.51 -41.39 -38.59
N SER A 6 17.85 -40.39 -39.19
CA SER A 6 17.89 -38.99 -38.73
C SER A 6 17.18 -38.77 -37.37
N THR A 7 16.12 -39.50 -37.08
CA THR A 7 15.32 -39.30 -35.85
C THR A 7 16.03 -39.76 -34.58
N ARG A 8 16.96 -40.73 -34.67
CA ARG A 8 17.67 -41.27 -33.49
C ARG A 8 18.79 -40.36 -32.98
N LEU A 9 19.33 -39.47 -33.81
CA LEU A 9 20.40 -38.56 -33.40
C LEU A 9 19.87 -37.33 -32.64
N SER A 10 18.67 -36.86 -32.96
CA SER A 10 18.04 -35.73 -32.25
C SER A 10 17.74 -36.06 -30.79
N ASN A 11 17.16 -37.24 -30.51
CA ASN A 11 16.75 -37.65 -29.16
C ASN A 11 17.95 -37.92 -28.20
N ARG A 12 19.14 -38.20 -28.73
CA ARG A 12 20.34 -38.42 -27.90
C ARG A 12 20.97 -37.11 -27.43
N ARG A 13 20.78 -36.00 -28.15
CA ARG A 13 21.40 -34.70 -27.84
C ARG A 13 20.65 -33.94 -26.74
N GLU A 14 19.36 -34.19 -26.56
CA GLU A 14 18.54 -33.50 -25.55
C GLU A 14 18.71 -34.08 -24.14
N ARG A 15 18.96 -35.39 -24.05
CA ARG A 15 19.13 -36.07 -22.74
C ARG A 15 20.45 -35.74 -22.05
N THR A 16 21.50 -35.37 -22.79
CA THR A 16 22.79 -34.98 -22.21
C THR A 16 22.83 -33.53 -21.75
N PHE A 17 21.96 -32.65 -22.26
CA PHE A 17 21.86 -31.26 -21.80
C PHE A 17 21.21 -31.13 -20.42
N SER A 18 20.27 -32.03 -20.07
CA SER A 18 19.51 -31.93 -18.82
C SER A 18 20.30 -32.34 -17.57
N VAL A 19 21.34 -33.17 -17.70
CA VAL A 19 22.11 -33.67 -16.54
C VAL A 19 23.22 -32.69 -16.12
N SER A 20 23.75 -31.89 -17.05
CA SER A 20 24.83 -30.93 -16.76
C SER A 20 24.35 -29.62 -16.12
N ILE A 21 23.08 -29.23 -16.31
CA ILE A 21 22.54 -27.97 -15.73
C ILE A 21 22.19 -28.14 -14.24
N LEU A 22 21.77 -29.35 -13.82
CA LEU A 22 21.45 -29.63 -12.42
C LEU A 22 22.69 -29.68 -11.49
N ALA A 23 23.88 -29.93 -12.04
CA ALA A 23 25.12 -29.96 -11.25
C ALA A 23 25.77 -28.57 -11.03
N GLN A 24 25.38 -27.55 -11.80
CA GLN A 24 26.00 -26.21 -11.72
C GLN A 24 25.29 -25.29 -10.71
N LEU A 25 24.00 -25.51 -10.43
CA LEU A 25 23.18 -24.67 -9.54
C LEU A 25 23.44 -24.91 -8.03
N GLY A 26 24.08 -26.02 -7.65
CA GLY A 26 24.41 -26.32 -6.25
C GLY A 26 25.67 -25.64 -5.72
N SER A 27 26.62 -25.29 -6.59
CA SER A 27 27.94 -24.76 -6.20
C SER A 27 27.94 -23.22 -6.04
N GLN A 28 27.06 -22.53 -6.77
CA GLN A 28 27.01 -21.05 -6.75
C GLN A 28 26.33 -20.50 -5.49
N ASN A 29 25.30 -21.18 -4.98
CA ASN A 29 24.58 -20.75 -3.77
C ASN A 29 25.46 -20.86 -2.52
N LEU A 30 26.32 -21.88 -2.42
CA LEU A 30 27.18 -22.06 -1.25
C LEU A 30 28.29 -21.00 -1.17
N ARG A 31 28.78 -20.52 -2.32
CA ARG A 31 29.76 -19.42 -2.39
C ARG A 31 29.13 -18.07 -2.09
N PHE A 32 27.90 -17.81 -2.54
CA PHE A 32 27.17 -16.58 -2.19
C PHE A 32 26.79 -16.53 -0.70
N ILE A 33 26.35 -17.64 -0.11
CA ILE A 33 26.03 -17.74 1.33
C ILE A 33 27.29 -17.51 2.19
N ALA A 34 28.45 -18.05 1.79
CA ALA A 34 29.69 -17.87 2.52
C ALA A 34 30.20 -16.41 2.49
N VAL A 35 30.06 -15.70 1.36
CA VAL A 35 30.50 -14.29 1.25
C VAL A 35 29.57 -13.33 2.00
N MET A 36 28.26 -13.59 2.01
CA MET A 36 27.28 -12.79 2.78
C MET A 36 27.42 -12.99 4.31
N SER A 37 27.86 -14.16 4.76
CA SER A 37 28.09 -14.44 6.19
C SER A 37 29.32 -13.71 6.76
N VAL A 38 30.31 -13.39 5.93
CA VAL A 38 31.49 -12.63 6.35
C VAL A 38 31.20 -11.12 6.39
N PHE A 39 30.30 -10.62 5.55
CA PHE A 39 29.89 -9.20 5.55
C PHE A 39 28.96 -8.82 6.72
N LEU A 40 28.14 -9.75 7.23
CA LEU A 40 27.28 -9.50 8.41
C LEU A 40 28.04 -9.51 9.75
N ALA A 41 29.28 -10.00 9.79
CA ALA A 41 30.08 -10.05 11.03
C ALA A 41 30.90 -8.77 11.30
N ALA A 42 30.86 -7.76 10.40
CA ALA A 42 31.74 -6.58 10.48
C ALA A 42 31.02 -5.26 10.86
N ILE A 43 29.70 -5.26 11.14
CA ILE A 43 28.93 -4.04 11.44
C ILE A 43 28.57 -3.95 12.94
N PHE A 44 29.45 -4.39 13.84
CA PHE A 44 29.19 -4.40 15.30
C PHE A 44 30.18 -3.58 16.15
N ILE A 45 30.97 -2.67 15.56
CA ILE A 45 31.86 -1.80 16.34
C ILE A 45 31.82 -0.36 15.82
N ALA A 46 30.70 0.34 16.04
CA ALA A 46 30.65 1.81 16.11
C ALA A 46 29.26 2.31 16.53
N SER A 47 28.89 2.18 17.80
CA SER A 47 27.92 3.12 18.41
C SER A 47 28.06 3.08 19.93
N CYS A 48 28.89 3.97 20.47
CA CYS A 48 28.77 4.47 21.83
C CYS A 48 28.29 5.93 21.73
N GLY A 49 27.29 6.31 22.53
CA GLY A 49 26.65 7.63 22.57
C GLY A 49 25.16 7.51 22.22
N ASP A 50 24.19 7.91 23.05
CA ASP A 50 24.15 8.91 24.10
C ASP A 50 23.09 8.53 25.15
N GLU A 51 23.34 8.85 26.41
CA GLU A 51 22.47 8.64 27.56
C GLU A 51 21.41 9.75 27.66
N GLY A 52 20.25 9.51 27.06
CA GLY A 52 19.07 10.37 27.19
C GLY A 52 18.30 10.08 28.48
N ASP A 53 18.63 10.81 29.53
CA ASP A 53 17.84 10.98 30.76
C ASP A 53 16.47 11.59 30.42
N ILE A 54 15.38 10.90 30.79
CA ILE A 54 14.02 11.47 30.82
C ILE A 54 13.54 11.46 32.26
N THR A 55 13.84 12.55 32.95
CA THR A 55 13.17 12.96 34.17
C THR A 55 11.82 13.60 33.82
N GLU A 56 10.78 13.04 34.44
CA GLU A 56 9.54 13.64 34.91
C GLU A 56 9.16 15.05 34.41
N ASP A 57 7.94 15.19 33.89
CA ASP A 57 7.02 16.12 34.55
C ASP A 57 5.55 15.71 34.38
N THR A 58 4.88 15.69 35.52
CA THR A 58 3.45 15.51 35.70
C THR A 58 2.89 16.90 35.95
N THR A 59 1.81 17.30 35.29
CA THR A 59 0.82 18.33 35.71
C THR A 59 -0.02 18.60 34.45
N GLY A 60 -1.26 18.15 34.35
CA GLY A 60 -2.37 18.72 35.10
C GLY A 60 -2.94 19.89 34.30
N MET A 61 -3.94 19.63 33.47
CA MET A 61 -4.82 20.70 32.99
C MET A 61 -6.26 20.19 32.87
N THR A 62 -6.91 20.16 34.02
CA THR A 62 -8.33 20.49 34.13
C THR A 62 -8.44 22.01 34.02
N ASP A 63 -9.18 22.54 33.06
CA ASP A 63 -10.32 23.39 33.42
C ASP A 63 -11.27 23.60 32.24
N VAL A 64 -12.53 23.39 32.54
CA VAL A 64 -13.71 23.67 31.73
C VAL A 64 -14.10 25.10 32.05
N LEU A 65 -14.36 25.94 31.05
CA LEU A 65 -15.38 27.00 31.09
C LEU A 65 -15.42 27.72 29.73
N GLN A 66 -16.46 27.44 28.94
CA GLN A 66 -17.00 28.42 27.99
C GLN A 66 -17.66 29.57 28.77
N PRO A 67 -17.70 30.76 28.18
CA PRO A 67 -19.03 31.26 27.85
C PRO A 67 -19.13 31.89 26.45
N THR A 68 -20.30 31.67 25.86
CA THR A 68 -20.90 32.34 24.72
C THR A 68 -20.85 33.87 24.83
N THR A 69 -20.51 34.55 23.74
CA THR A 69 -21.09 35.86 23.40
C THR A 69 -21.51 35.92 21.93
N THR A 70 -22.80 36.21 21.79
CA THR A 70 -23.68 36.55 20.67
C THR A 70 -23.10 37.59 19.66
N PRO A 71 -23.63 37.64 18.42
CA PRO A 71 -22.99 38.24 17.26
C PRO A 71 -23.22 39.76 17.16
N GLU A 72 -22.21 40.47 16.67
CA GLU A 72 -22.37 41.84 16.19
C GLU A 72 -22.27 41.90 14.67
N THR A 73 -23.44 42.09 14.08
CA THR A 73 -23.61 42.77 12.80
C THR A 73 -22.99 44.16 12.89
N GLN A 74 -21.98 44.42 12.07
CA GLN A 74 -21.64 45.77 11.62
C GLN A 74 -21.39 45.75 10.11
N THR A 75 -22.37 46.26 9.37
CA THR A 75 -22.21 46.81 8.02
C THR A 75 -22.50 48.30 8.17
N PRO A 76 -21.60 49.17 7.70
CA PRO A 76 -21.97 49.91 6.49
C PRO A 76 -20.80 50.10 5.49
N ALA A 77 -21.09 49.68 4.26
CA ALA A 77 -20.87 50.38 3.00
C ALA A 77 -19.57 51.22 2.85
N GLN A 78 -18.61 50.66 2.13
CA GLN A 78 -17.64 51.44 1.35
C GLN A 78 -18.13 51.51 -0.11
N PRO A 79 -17.94 52.63 -0.83
CA PRO A 79 -18.50 52.85 -2.16
C PRO A 79 -17.86 51.92 -3.18
N GLU A 80 -18.75 51.33 -3.97
CA GLU A 80 -18.56 50.65 -5.23
C GLU A 80 -17.58 51.36 -6.20
N ASP A 81 -16.35 50.83 -6.25
CA ASP A 81 -15.46 50.89 -7.41
C ASP A 81 -15.47 49.48 -8.03
N PRO A 82 -15.75 49.28 -9.33
CA PRO A 82 -15.84 47.95 -9.93
C PRO A 82 -14.44 47.32 -10.02
N ALA A 83 -13.99 46.76 -8.91
CA ALA A 83 -12.81 45.92 -8.85
C ALA A 83 -13.03 44.68 -9.74
N VAL A 84 -12.18 44.56 -10.74
CA VAL A 84 -12.03 43.38 -11.58
C VAL A 84 -11.82 42.18 -10.67
N ILE A 85 -12.78 41.25 -10.66
CA ILE A 85 -12.65 39.96 -9.99
C ILE A 85 -11.70 39.14 -10.86
N GLU A 86 -10.40 39.22 -10.58
CA GLU A 86 -9.44 38.24 -11.07
C GLU A 86 -9.71 36.95 -10.29
N VAL A 87 -10.52 36.06 -10.86
CA VAL A 87 -10.79 34.74 -10.28
C VAL A 87 -9.44 34.04 -10.16
N PRO A 88 -8.98 33.68 -8.94
CA PRO A 88 -7.74 32.94 -8.81
C PRO A 88 -7.85 31.64 -9.61
N PRO A 89 -6.75 31.17 -10.24
CA PRO A 89 -6.79 29.90 -10.94
C PRO A 89 -7.24 28.82 -9.97
N VAL A 90 -8.32 28.10 -10.31
CA VAL A 90 -8.69 26.88 -9.61
C VAL A 90 -7.53 25.93 -9.81
N VAL A 91 -6.71 25.78 -8.77
CA VAL A 91 -5.67 24.76 -8.72
C VAL A 91 -6.41 23.47 -8.42
N GLU A 92 -6.72 22.71 -9.46
CA GLU A 92 -7.19 21.33 -9.32
C GLU A 92 -6.01 20.55 -8.74
N GLU A 93 -6.04 20.31 -7.42
CA GLU A 93 -5.11 19.39 -6.77
C GLU A 93 -5.27 18.02 -7.45
N PRO A 94 -4.17 17.33 -7.80
CA PRO A 94 -4.27 16.02 -8.42
C PRO A 94 -4.99 15.06 -7.45
N GLY A 95 -6.00 14.35 -7.96
CA GLY A 95 -6.74 13.34 -7.19
C GLY A 95 -5.85 12.16 -6.75
N VAL A 96 -6.42 11.28 -5.94
CA VAL A 96 -5.72 10.14 -5.35
C VAL A 96 -5.36 9.11 -6.44
N SER A 97 -4.11 8.65 -6.44
CA SER A 97 -3.62 7.64 -7.37
C SER A 97 -3.77 6.23 -6.80
N PHE A 98 -4.35 5.32 -7.58
CA PHE A 98 -4.34 3.90 -7.23
C PHE A 98 -2.91 3.38 -7.13
N LYS A 99 -2.07 3.71 -8.11
CA LYS A 99 -0.72 3.15 -8.18
C LYS A 99 0.19 3.71 -7.09
N ASP A 100 0.12 5.00 -6.83
CA ASP A 100 1.09 5.68 -5.97
C ASP A 100 0.60 5.76 -4.51
N ASP A 101 -0.72 5.78 -4.26
CA ASP A 101 -1.28 5.93 -2.90
C ASP A 101 -1.92 4.63 -2.36
N ILE A 102 -2.76 3.97 -3.16
CA ILE A 102 -3.57 2.83 -2.69
C ILE A 102 -2.82 1.49 -2.77
N GLN A 103 -2.17 1.23 -3.90
CA GLN A 103 -1.49 -0.03 -4.18
C GLN A 103 -0.37 -0.35 -3.18
N PRO A 104 0.46 0.63 -2.73
CA PRO A 104 1.48 0.34 -1.72
C PRO A 104 0.88 -0.13 -0.39
N ILE A 105 -0.22 0.49 0.05
CA ILE A 105 -0.92 0.09 1.29
C ILE A 105 -1.48 -1.33 1.13
N LEU A 106 -2.13 -1.62 0.00
CA LEU A 106 -2.62 -2.97 -0.29
C LEU A 106 -1.48 -3.99 -0.31
N ALA A 107 -0.35 -3.68 -0.96
CA ALA A 107 0.79 -4.58 -1.08
C ALA A 107 1.43 -4.90 0.27
N GLU A 108 1.60 -3.90 1.13
CA GLU A 108 2.27 -4.05 2.42
C GLU A 108 1.39 -4.74 3.46
N ARG A 109 0.09 -4.41 3.49
CA ARG A 109 -0.78 -4.75 4.61
C ARG A 109 -1.75 -5.89 4.30
N CYS A 110 -2.10 -6.08 3.02
CA CYS A 110 -3.24 -6.92 2.63
C CYS A 110 -2.87 -8.04 1.64
N ALA A 111 -2.12 -7.72 0.59
CA ALA A 111 -1.67 -8.64 -0.46
C ALA A 111 -0.34 -9.32 -0.09
N THR A 112 -0.24 -9.78 1.16
CA THR A 112 0.86 -10.61 1.63
C THR A 112 0.58 -12.10 1.38
N PRO A 113 1.59 -12.99 1.34
CA PRO A 113 1.42 -14.37 0.85
C PRO A 113 0.43 -15.23 1.68
N GLN A 114 0.11 -14.83 2.91
CA GLN A 114 -0.82 -15.52 3.80
C GLN A 114 -2.15 -14.79 3.98
N CYS A 115 -2.41 -13.73 3.21
CA CYS A 115 -3.65 -12.94 3.29
C CYS A 115 -4.37 -12.93 1.93
N HIS A 116 -4.43 -11.80 1.24
CA HIS A 116 -5.26 -11.65 0.04
C HIS A 116 -4.43 -11.62 -1.25
N VAL A 117 -3.73 -12.72 -1.51
CA VAL A 117 -3.03 -12.99 -2.79
C VAL A 117 -3.64 -14.23 -3.43
N ALA A 118 -3.68 -14.27 -4.77
CA ALA A 118 -4.08 -15.44 -5.54
C ALA A 118 -5.45 -16.05 -5.15
N GLY A 119 -6.35 -15.23 -4.61
CA GLY A 119 -7.71 -15.64 -4.23
C GLY A 119 -7.79 -16.45 -2.92
N HIS A 120 -6.78 -16.41 -2.05
CA HIS A 120 -6.83 -17.05 -0.74
C HIS A 120 -8.02 -16.53 0.14
N PHE A 121 -8.43 -17.34 1.13
CA PHE A 121 -9.56 -17.17 2.06
C PHE A 121 -10.95 -17.08 1.40
N THR A 122 -11.23 -15.97 0.74
CA THR A 122 -12.56 -15.61 0.25
C THR A 122 -12.58 -15.41 -1.26
N GLY A 123 -11.62 -15.97 -2.00
CA GLY A 123 -11.50 -15.72 -3.44
C GLY A 123 -11.06 -14.29 -3.79
N LEU A 124 -10.54 -13.54 -2.80
CA LEU A 124 -10.14 -12.14 -2.97
C LEU A 124 -8.63 -12.06 -3.22
N ASP A 125 -8.26 -11.33 -4.27
CA ASP A 125 -6.87 -11.03 -4.61
C ASP A 125 -6.69 -9.52 -4.74
N LEU A 126 -5.91 -8.94 -3.84
CA LEU A 126 -5.65 -7.51 -3.72
C LEU A 126 -4.31 -7.09 -4.33
N SER A 127 -3.61 -8.01 -5.01
CA SER A 127 -2.28 -7.74 -5.59
C SER A 127 -2.31 -6.85 -6.83
N LYS A 128 -3.47 -6.74 -7.50
CA LYS A 128 -3.65 -5.99 -8.75
C LYS A 128 -4.98 -5.25 -8.75
N TYR A 129 -5.03 -4.14 -9.48
CA TYR A 129 -6.25 -3.36 -9.67
C TYR A 129 -7.41 -4.23 -10.18
N ASP A 130 -7.21 -4.97 -11.27
CA ASP A 130 -8.28 -5.74 -11.91
C ASP A 130 -8.89 -6.80 -10.97
N THR A 131 -8.06 -7.43 -10.14
CA THR A 131 -8.52 -8.44 -9.19
C THR A 131 -9.19 -7.81 -7.97
N PHE A 132 -8.69 -6.66 -7.50
CA PHE A 132 -9.31 -5.89 -6.43
C PHE A 132 -10.69 -5.38 -6.86
N LYS A 133 -10.79 -4.81 -8.07
CA LYS A 133 -12.04 -4.35 -8.70
C LYS A 133 -13.04 -5.49 -8.90
N LYS A 134 -12.57 -6.66 -9.33
CA LYS A 134 -13.40 -7.86 -9.48
C LYS A 134 -14.01 -8.30 -8.14
N GLY A 135 -13.29 -8.11 -7.05
CA GLY A 135 -13.70 -8.59 -5.72
C GLY A 135 -13.58 -10.10 -5.57
N GLY A 136 -14.20 -10.63 -4.51
CA GLY A 136 -14.14 -12.05 -4.15
C GLY A 136 -15.52 -12.69 -4.02
N ASN A 137 -15.61 -13.79 -3.29
CA ASN A 137 -16.85 -14.53 -3.04
C ASN A 137 -17.93 -13.69 -2.34
N GLY A 138 -17.52 -12.65 -1.61
CA GLY A 138 -18.42 -11.68 -0.96
C GLY A 138 -18.95 -10.58 -1.89
N GLY A 139 -18.57 -10.59 -3.17
CA GLY A 139 -18.90 -9.55 -4.14
C GLY A 139 -17.76 -8.53 -4.32
N ALA A 140 -18.12 -7.38 -4.86
CA ALA A 140 -17.19 -6.28 -5.13
C ALA A 140 -16.56 -5.77 -3.83
N ALA A 141 -15.25 -5.48 -3.87
CA ALA A 141 -14.54 -4.94 -2.71
C ALA A 141 -14.88 -3.47 -2.47
N PHE A 142 -15.22 -2.73 -3.53
CA PHE A 142 -15.63 -1.33 -3.47
C PHE A 142 -16.67 -1.03 -4.54
N ALA A 143 -17.39 0.08 -4.37
CA ALA A 143 -18.31 0.65 -5.34
C ALA A 143 -17.87 2.08 -5.64
N ALA A 144 -17.43 2.35 -6.86
CA ALA A 144 -16.99 3.67 -7.29
C ALA A 144 -18.07 4.74 -7.00
N GLY A 145 -17.66 5.89 -6.48
CA GLY A 145 -18.52 6.97 -6.01
C GLY A 145 -19.19 6.72 -4.65
N ASN A 146 -18.77 5.69 -3.91
CA ASN A 146 -19.31 5.36 -2.59
C ASN A 146 -18.22 4.81 -1.65
N GLY A 147 -17.31 5.68 -1.23
CA GLY A 147 -16.17 5.39 -0.35
C GLY A 147 -16.60 4.76 0.96
N GLU A 148 -17.30 5.50 1.81
CA GLU A 148 -17.75 5.02 3.13
C GLU A 148 -18.65 3.77 3.05
N GLY A 149 -19.45 3.66 1.98
CA GLY A 149 -20.33 2.52 1.77
C GLY A 149 -19.62 1.27 1.26
N SER A 150 -18.37 1.38 0.79
CA SER A 150 -17.62 0.28 0.19
C SER A 150 -17.19 -0.77 1.20
N PHE A 151 -17.15 -2.03 0.75
CA PHE A 151 -16.86 -3.16 1.62
C PHE A 151 -15.43 -3.11 2.18
N VAL A 152 -14.45 -2.68 1.39
CA VAL A 152 -13.06 -2.53 1.82
C VAL A 152 -12.94 -1.53 2.96
N VAL A 153 -13.58 -0.37 2.86
CA VAL A 153 -13.56 0.68 3.90
C VAL A 153 -14.14 0.14 5.21
N LYS A 154 -15.30 -0.53 5.14
CA LYS A 154 -15.91 -1.20 6.31
C LYS A 154 -15.03 -2.28 6.96
N ARG A 155 -14.04 -2.83 6.24
CA ARG A 155 -13.14 -3.86 6.77
C ARG A 155 -11.90 -3.28 7.41
N ILE A 156 -11.35 -2.22 6.81
CA ILE A 156 -10.17 -1.52 7.34
C ILE A 156 -10.52 -0.56 8.49
N ASP A 157 -11.76 -0.04 8.51
CA ASP A 157 -12.31 0.75 9.60
C ASP A 157 -13.15 -0.13 10.54
N GLY A 158 -12.52 -0.65 11.58
CA GLY A 158 -13.18 -1.41 12.65
C GLY A 158 -13.69 -2.82 12.27
N GLY A 159 -13.68 -3.19 10.99
CA GLY A 159 -14.16 -4.48 10.49
C GLY A 159 -13.17 -5.66 10.56
N GLY A 160 -12.05 -5.48 11.25
CA GLY A 160 -11.11 -6.54 11.62
C GLY A 160 -9.99 -6.83 10.61
N MET A 161 -9.73 -5.94 9.65
CA MET A 161 -8.58 -6.02 8.75
C MET A 161 -7.62 -4.84 8.97
N PRO A 162 -6.29 -5.05 8.97
CA PRO A 162 -5.60 -6.34 8.94
C PRO A 162 -5.71 -7.12 10.28
N PRO A 163 -5.76 -8.47 10.26
CA PRO A 163 -5.93 -9.25 11.48
C PRO A 163 -4.64 -9.30 12.30
N GLY A 164 -4.74 -9.03 13.60
CA GLY A 164 -3.62 -9.16 14.55
C GLY A 164 -2.47 -8.17 14.34
N GLY A 165 -2.59 -7.24 13.39
CA GLY A 165 -1.67 -6.13 13.17
C GLY A 165 -2.25 -4.81 13.68
N PRO A 166 -1.44 -3.74 13.70
CA PRO A 166 -1.99 -2.40 13.93
C PRO A 166 -3.02 -2.08 12.84
N PRO A 167 -4.11 -1.38 13.17
CA PRO A 167 -5.07 -0.90 12.18
C PRO A 167 -4.39 0.06 11.20
N LEU A 168 -5.07 0.38 10.09
CA LEU A 168 -4.67 1.52 9.26
C LEU A 168 -4.90 2.80 10.06
N ASP A 169 -4.06 3.80 9.85
CA ASP A 169 -4.30 5.14 10.38
C ASP A 169 -5.44 5.84 9.62
N ALA A 170 -5.92 6.96 10.18
CA ALA A 170 -7.06 7.67 9.63
C ALA A 170 -6.77 8.23 8.22
N ASP A 171 -5.54 8.68 7.97
CA ASP A 171 -5.15 9.26 6.68
C ASP A 171 -5.11 8.18 5.59
N GLN A 172 -4.59 6.99 5.91
CA GLN A 172 -4.65 5.83 5.03
C GLN A 172 -6.08 5.43 4.71
N ILE A 173 -6.97 5.40 5.70
CA ILE A 173 -8.39 5.10 5.46
C ILE A 173 -9.03 6.17 4.57
N GLN A 174 -8.69 7.44 4.79
CA GLN A 174 -9.20 8.56 4.00
C GLN A 174 -8.77 8.46 2.54
N LEU A 175 -7.53 8.06 2.26
CA LEU A 175 -7.08 7.79 0.88
C LEU A 175 -7.98 6.78 0.16
N PHE A 176 -8.40 5.69 0.83
CA PHE A 176 -9.33 4.74 0.23
C PHE A 176 -10.70 5.36 -0.04
N ILE A 177 -11.21 6.18 0.88
CA ILE A 177 -12.52 6.84 0.74
C ILE A 177 -12.47 7.78 -0.47
N ASP A 178 -11.50 8.70 -0.49
CA ASP A 178 -11.34 9.72 -1.51
C ASP A 178 -11.14 9.09 -2.89
N TRP A 179 -10.19 8.14 -3.01
CA TRP A 179 -9.97 7.44 -4.26
C TRP A 179 -11.22 6.73 -4.79
N ILE A 180 -12.02 6.12 -3.91
CA ILE A 180 -13.27 5.46 -4.32
C ILE A 180 -14.31 6.50 -4.76
N ASP A 181 -14.45 7.59 -4.02
CA ASP A 181 -15.39 8.67 -4.32
C ASP A 181 -15.05 9.40 -5.63
N GLU A 182 -13.76 9.51 -5.95
CA GLU A 182 -13.24 10.03 -7.22
C GLU A 182 -13.47 9.08 -8.41
N GLY A 183 -13.99 7.87 -8.18
CA GLY A 183 -14.36 6.92 -9.23
C GLY A 183 -13.51 5.65 -9.28
N ALA A 184 -12.59 5.47 -8.33
CA ALA A 184 -11.75 4.29 -8.18
C ALA A 184 -10.97 3.94 -9.47
N GLU A 185 -10.35 4.95 -10.08
CA GLU A 185 -9.61 4.80 -11.33
C GLU A 185 -8.28 4.05 -11.11
N ASN A 186 -7.75 3.45 -12.19
CA ASN A 186 -6.42 2.84 -12.20
C ASN A 186 -5.42 3.85 -12.81
N ASN A 187 -5.05 4.85 -12.03
CA ASN A 187 -4.23 6.01 -12.41
C ASN A 187 -2.82 5.95 -11.81
#